data_AF-A0A1Z1WPW2-F1
#
_entry.id   AF-A0A1Z1WPW2-F1
#
_cell.length_a   1.000
_cell.length_b   1.000
_cell.length_c   1.000
_cell.angle_alpha   90.00
_cell.angle_beta   90.00
_cell.angle_gamma   90.00
#
_symmetry.space_group_name_H-M   'P 1'
#
loop_
_entity.id
_entity.type
_entity.pdbx_description
1 polymer ?
#
loop_
_entity_poly.entity_id
_entity_poly.type
_entity_poly.pdbx_seq_one_letter_code
_entity_poly.pdbx_strand_id
1 'polypeptide(L)'
;MSTTGPTDPTGIGGLTVLAAGDHFVLPRLLGEEVRRATDGAATVRELTLPWPHTPFGPVGEVIEASGTEDELIAALAGVEVCVTQMAPLTERVLAACPDLQLMCVSRGGPVNANLEAATRHGVAVCYAPGRNAVATAEHTLTLLLAAARGVGDTHTDLRLGCGAATITTTTTAASRSRARPSA
;
A
#
# COMPACT_ATOMS: atom_id res chain seq x y z
N MET A 1 -39.16 -35.32 -1.40
CA MET A 1 -37.97 -35.28 -0.54
C MET A 1 -36.89 -34.53 -1.32
N SER A 2 -36.84 -33.21 -1.17
CA SER A 2 -35.78 -32.38 -1.74
C SER A 2 -34.87 -31.98 -0.59
N THR A 3 -33.68 -32.54 -0.54
CA THR A 3 -32.67 -32.24 0.48
C THR A 3 -32.03 -30.91 0.14
N THR A 4 -32.58 -29.83 0.68
CA THR A 4 -31.87 -28.56 0.84
C THR A 4 -30.64 -28.84 1.70
N GLY A 5 -29.45 -28.76 1.10
CA GLY A 5 -28.19 -28.75 1.84
C GLY A 5 -28.14 -27.55 2.79
N PRO A 6 -27.26 -27.59 3.81
CA PRO A 6 -27.17 -26.51 4.79
C PRO A 6 -26.82 -25.20 4.06
N THR A 7 -27.73 -24.24 4.11
CA THR A 7 -27.48 -22.86 3.74
C THR A 7 -26.39 -22.32 4.67
N ASP A 8 -25.24 -21.95 4.10
CA ASP A 8 -24.15 -21.28 4.80
C ASP A 8 -24.71 -20.07 5.59
N PRO A 9 -24.67 -20.09 6.93
CA PRO A 9 -25.27 -19.06 7.77
C PRO A 9 -24.52 -17.72 7.70
N THR A 10 -23.36 -17.66 7.05
CA THR A 10 -22.53 -16.45 6.93
C THR A 10 -22.75 -15.66 5.63
N GLY A 11 -23.30 -16.30 4.59
CA GLY A 11 -23.42 -15.70 3.25
C GLY A 11 -22.09 -15.50 2.50
N ILE A 12 -20.98 -16.03 3.02
CA ILE A 12 -19.62 -15.80 2.50
C ILE A 12 -19.25 -16.83 1.41
N GLY A 13 -19.90 -18.01 1.38
CA GLY A 13 -19.63 -19.09 0.42
C GLY A 13 -19.88 -18.79 -1.07
N GLY A 14 -20.26 -17.55 -1.43
CA GLY A 14 -20.39 -17.08 -2.81
C GLY A 14 -19.54 -15.84 -3.13
N LEU A 15 -18.78 -15.32 -2.18
CA LEU A 15 -18.10 -14.04 -2.32
C LEU A 15 -16.85 -14.16 -3.21
N THR A 16 -16.74 -13.30 -4.23
CA THR A 16 -15.53 -13.15 -5.03
C THR A 16 -14.75 -11.93 -4.55
N VAL A 17 -13.49 -12.17 -4.17
CA VAL A 17 -12.58 -11.15 -3.63
C VAL A 17 -11.41 -10.96 -4.60
N LEU A 18 -11.18 -9.72 -5.01
CA LEU A 18 -9.97 -9.32 -5.73
C LEU A 18 -8.89 -8.90 -4.74
N ALA A 19 -7.80 -9.66 -4.69
CA ALA A 19 -6.54 -9.30 -4.05
C ALA A 19 -5.67 -8.52 -5.05
N ALA A 20 -5.78 -7.20 -5.04
CA ALA A 20 -5.01 -6.30 -5.92
C ALA A 20 -3.75 -5.79 -5.20
N GLY A 21 -2.67 -6.56 -5.30
CA GLY A 21 -1.35 -6.22 -4.76
C GLY A 21 -0.41 -5.65 -5.82
N ASP A 22 0.88 -5.56 -5.50
CA ASP A 22 1.94 -5.08 -6.37
C ASP A 22 3.25 -5.85 -6.12
N HIS A 23 4.39 -5.42 -6.68
CA HIS A 23 5.67 -6.10 -6.50
C HIS A 23 6.35 -5.84 -5.14
N PHE A 24 5.74 -5.03 -4.27
CA PHE A 24 6.14 -4.80 -2.89
C PHE A 24 5.19 -5.48 -1.90
N VAL A 25 3.88 -5.20 -1.99
CA VAL A 25 2.81 -5.92 -1.28
C VAL A 25 2.19 -6.93 -2.23
N LEU A 26 2.74 -8.14 -2.24
CA LEU A 26 2.36 -9.17 -3.22
C LEU A 26 0.85 -9.52 -3.15
N PRO A 27 0.17 -9.70 -4.30
CA PRO A 27 -1.24 -10.12 -4.35
C PRO A 27 -1.50 -11.39 -3.52
N ARG A 28 -0.59 -12.37 -3.59
CA ARG A 28 -0.68 -13.61 -2.79
C ARG A 28 -0.79 -13.37 -1.29
N LEU A 29 -0.12 -12.34 -0.75
CA LEU A 29 -0.15 -12.06 0.69
C LEU A 29 -1.54 -11.59 1.10
N LEU A 30 -2.15 -10.72 0.30
CA LEU A 30 -3.54 -10.30 0.50
C LEU A 30 -4.50 -11.49 0.32
N GLY A 31 -4.29 -12.30 -0.72
CA GLY A 31 -5.14 -13.46 -1.01
C GLY A 31 -5.05 -14.59 0.02
N GLU A 32 -3.87 -14.85 0.59
CA GLU A 32 -3.66 -15.78 1.71
C GLU A 32 -4.42 -15.31 2.95
N GLU A 33 -4.37 -14.01 3.26
CA GLU A 33 -5.06 -13.42 4.40
C GLU A 33 -6.58 -13.39 4.24
N VAL A 34 -7.08 -13.11 3.03
CA VAL A 34 -8.51 -13.24 2.72
C VAL A 34 -8.97 -14.67 2.95
N ARG A 35 -8.28 -15.67 2.35
CA ARG A 35 -8.63 -17.08 2.54
C ARG A 35 -8.61 -17.48 4.01
N ARG A 36 -7.64 -16.99 4.78
CA ARG A 36 -7.57 -17.23 6.23
C ARG A 36 -8.76 -16.60 6.97
N ALA A 37 -9.11 -15.36 6.65
CA ALA A 37 -10.20 -14.63 7.31
C ALA A 37 -11.59 -15.21 6.98
N THR A 38 -11.73 -15.90 5.84
CA THR A 38 -12.99 -16.50 5.41
C THR A 38 -13.04 -18.02 5.60
N ASP A 39 -12.07 -18.62 6.29
CA ASP A 39 -11.92 -20.09 6.39
C ASP A 39 -11.98 -20.81 5.02
N GLY A 40 -11.46 -20.16 3.98
CA GLY A 40 -11.46 -20.65 2.61
C GLY A 40 -12.79 -20.56 1.85
N ALA A 41 -13.84 -19.96 2.42
CA ALA A 41 -15.15 -19.85 1.79
C ALA A 41 -15.20 -18.89 0.58
N ALA A 42 -14.36 -17.86 0.56
CA ALA A 42 -14.33 -16.87 -0.53
C ALA A 42 -13.47 -17.33 -1.72
N THR A 43 -13.93 -17.01 -2.93
CA THR A 43 -13.14 -17.16 -4.15
C THR A 43 -12.20 -15.97 -4.30
N VAL A 44 -10.89 -16.22 -4.37
CA VAL A 44 -9.88 -15.16 -4.49
C VAL A 44 -9.33 -15.08 -5.91
N ARG A 45 -9.36 -13.88 -6.49
CA ARG A 45 -8.68 -13.51 -7.74
C ARG A 45 -7.53 -12.56 -7.42
N GLU A 46 -6.46 -12.61 -8.18
CA GLU A 46 -5.28 -11.76 -7.97
C GLU A 46 -5.08 -10.79 -9.13
N LEU A 47 -4.65 -9.57 -8.80
CA LEU A 47 -4.17 -8.57 -9.75
C LEU A 47 -2.83 -8.03 -9.25
N THR A 48 -1.83 -7.97 -10.12
CA THR A 48 -0.51 -7.39 -9.83
C THR A 48 -0.38 -6.03 -10.48
N LEU A 49 -0.36 -4.97 -9.66
CA LEU A 49 -0.12 -3.60 -10.09
C LEU A 49 1.39 -3.36 -10.32
N PRO A 50 1.79 -2.39 -11.17
CA PRO A 50 3.17 -2.26 -11.64
C PRO A 50 4.15 -1.61 -10.64
N TRP A 51 3.70 -1.20 -9.45
CA TRP A 51 4.58 -0.62 -8.42
C TRP A 51 5.55 -1.70 -7.88
N PRO A 52 6.85 -1.43 -7.64
CA PRO A 52 7.55 -0.16 -7.79
C PRO A 52 8.29 0.02 -9.12
N HIS A 53 8.08 -0.88 -10.09
CA HIS A 53 8.70 -0.77 -11.42
C HIS A 53 8.17 0.43 -12.20
N THR A 54 6.87 0.73 -12.08
CA THR A 54 6.27 1.98 -12.52
C THR A 54 5.90 2.80 -11.29
N PRO A 55 6.31 4.08 -11.20
CA PRO A 55 5.91 4.96 -10.10
C PRO A 55 4.39 5.10 -10.02
N PHE A 56 3.86 5.07 -8.80
CA PHE A 56 2.47 5.46 -8.56
C PHE A 56 2.30 6.97 -8.73
N GLY A 57 1.06 7.39 -8.95
CA GLY A 57 0.73 8.80 -9.11
C GLY A 57 -0.77 9.01 -9.35
N PRO A 58 -1.13 10.16 -9.93
CA PRO A 58 -2.53 10.46 -10.20
C PRO A 58 -3.12 9.51 -11.25
N VAL A 59 -4.33 9.03 -10.99
CA VAL A 59 -5.14 8.25 -11.93
C VAL A 59 -6.57 8.74 -11.85
N GLY A 60 -7.13 9.25 -12.95
CA GLY A 60 -8.41 9.95 -12.91
C GLY A 60 -8.37 11.11 -11.91
N GLU A 61 -9.29 11.10 -10.95
CA GLU A 61 -9.37 12.09 -9.87
C GLU A 61 -8.65 11.71 -8.56
N VAL A 62 -8.01 10.54 -8.48
CA VAL A 62 -7.29 10.10 -7.27
C VAL A 62 -5.78 10.34 -7.39
N ILE A 63 -5.08 10.51 -6.26
CA ILE A 63 -3.75 11.17 -6.22
C ILE A 63 -2.56 10.18 -6.20
N GLU A 64 -2.68 9.08 -5.43
CA GLU A 64 -1.59 8.12 -5.23
C GLU A 64 -2.06 6.70 -5.53
N ALA A 65 -2.16 6.36 -6.81
CA ALA A 65 -2.59 5.06 -7.28
C ALA A 65 -1.60 4.42 -8.26
N SER A 66 -1.68 3.10 -8.40
CA SER A 66 -0.86 2.30 -9.32
C SER A 66 -1.76 1.47 -10.24
N GLY A 67 -1.33 1.29 -11.48
CA GLY A 67 -2.13 0.65 -12.54
C GLY A 67 -3.04 1.65 -13.25
N THR A 68 -4.03 1.12 -13.96
CA THR A 68 -5.00 1.93 -14.72
C THR A 68 -6.44 1.59 -14.32
N GLU A 69 -7.36 2.53 -14.57
CA GLU A 69 -8.79 2.28 -14.39
C GLU A 69 -9.29 1.12 -15.26
N ASP A 70 -8.84 0.98 -16.52
CA ASP A 70 -9.29 -0.09 -17.41
C ASP A 70 -8.87 -1.48 -16.90
N GLU A 71 -7.63 -1.60 -16.43
CA GLU A 71 -7.12 -2.83 -15.85
C GLU A 71 -7.89 -3.21 -14.58
N LEU A 72 -8.15 -2.24 -13.71
CA LEU A 72 -8.92 -2.49 -12.49
C LEU A 72 -10.38 -2.85 -12.81
N ILE A 73 -11.03 -2.16 -13.76
CA ILE A 73 -12.40 -2.47 -14.20
C ILE A 73 -12.49 -3.90 -14.71
N ALA A 74 -11.55 -4.32 -15.56
CA ALA A 74 -11.51 -5.70 -16.06
C ALA A 74 -11.32 -6.71 -14.93
N ALA A 75 -10.47 -6.41 -13.95
CA ALA A 75 -10.23 -7.27 -12.80
C ALA A 75 -11.43 -7.34 -11.83
N LEU A 76 -12.22 -6.27 -11.72
CA LEU A 76 -13.38 -6.16 -10.83
C LEU A 76 -14.69 -6.71 -11.42
N ALA A 77 -14.71 -7.14 -12.68
CA ALA A 77 -15.91 -7.73 -13.28
C ALA A 77 -16.40 -8.94 -12.45
N GLY A 78 -17.61 -8.85 -11.88
CA GLY A 78 -18.18 -9.87 -11.00
C GLY A 78 -17.47 -10.05 -9.65
N VAL A 79 -16.86 -9.00 -9.12
CA VAL A 79 -16.17 -8.99 -7.81
C VAL A 79 -16.93 -8.11 -6.83
N GLU A 80 -17.23 -8.65 -5.65
CA GLU A 80 -17.93 -7.93 -4.59
C GLU A 80 -16.98 -7.22 -3.62
N VAL A 81 -15.76 -7.72 -3.44
CA VAL A 81 -14.77 -7.13 -2.51
C VAL A 81 -13.42 -6.96 -3.18
N CYS A 82 -12.81 -5.79 -3.03
CA CYS A 82 -11.43 -5.55 -3.43
C CYS A 82 -10.56 -5.27 -2.20
N VAL A 83 -9.45 -6.00 -2.05
CA VAL A 83 -8.40 -5.69 -1.08
C VAL A 83 -7.20 -5.18 -1.84
N THR A 84 -6.75 -3.95 -1.55
CA THR A 84 -5.63 -3.34 -2.24
C THR A 84 -4.79 -2.43 -1.35
N GLN A 85 -3.57 -2.15 -1.78
CA GLN A 85 -2.77 -1.07 -1.24
C GLN A 85 -2.79 0.19 -2.12
N MET A 86 -2.94 0.06 -3.45
CA MET A 86 -2.68 1.13 -4.42
C MET A 86 -3.66 1.23 -5.59
N ALA A 87 -4.61 0.32 -5.78
CA ALA A 87 -5.49 0.36 -6.95
C ALA A 87 -6.39 1.62 -6.96
N PRO A 88 -6.65 2.25 -8.12
CA PRO A 88 -7.41 3.50 -8.20
C PRO A 88 -8.93 3.30 -8.09
N LEU A 89 -9.57 3.69 -6.99
CA LEU A 89 -11.03 3.70 -6.88
C LEU A 89 -11.59 5.07 -7.31
N THR A 90 -11.75 5.24 -8.62
CA THR A 90 -12.32 6.43 -9.25
C THR A 90 -13.83 6.30 -9.47
N GLU A 91 -14.50 7.41 -9.76
CA GLU A 91 -15.90 7.45 -10.22
C GLU A 91 -16.11 6.55 -11.44
N ARG A 92 -15.16 6.53 -12.38
CA ARG A 92 -15.27 5.67 -13.57
C ARG A 92 -15.22 4.19 -13.22
N VAL A 93 -14.32 3.81 -12.31
CA VAL A 93 -14.22 2.42 -11.83
C VAL A 93 -15.52 2.03 -11.11
N LEU A 94 -16.00 2.87 -10.20
CA LEU A 94 -17.24 2.63 -9.46
C LEU A 94 -18.46 2.46 -10.39
N ALA A 95 -18.61 3.36 -11.38
CA ALA A 95 -19.71 3.30 -12.33
C ALA A 95 -19.66 2.06 -13.25
N ALA A 96 -18.47 1.52 -13.52
CA ALA A 96 -18.28 0.35 -14.37
C ALA A 96 -18.37 -0.98 -13.61
N CYS A 97 -18.30 -0.96 -12.27
CA CYS A 97 -18.23 -2.15 -11.41
C CYS A 97 -19.39 -2.17 -10.39
N PRO A 98 -20.64 -2.38 -10.83
CA PRO A 98 -21.83 -2.28 -9.97
C PRO A 98 -21.93 -3.39 -8.91
N ASP A 99 -21.20 -4.49 -9.07
CA ASP A 99 -21.17 -5.59 -8.11
C ASP A 99 -20.27 -5.31 -6.91
N LEU A 100 -19.38 -4.31 -7.00
CA LEU A 100 -18.44 -3.98 -5.92
C LEU A 100 -19.20 -3.42 -4.72
N GLN A 101 -19.01 -4.02 -3.55
CA GLN A 101 -19.66 -3.63 -2.30
C GLN A 101 -18.67 -3.08 -1.27
N LEU A 102 -17.42 -3.55 -1.32
CA LEU A 102 -16.39 -3.19 -0.34
C LEU A 102 -15.01 -3.03 -0.99
N MET A 103 -14.33 -1.93 -0.67
CA MET A 103 -12.92 -1.73 -0.96
C MET A 103 -12.11 -1.57 0.32
N CYS A 104 -11.23 -2.52 0.58
CA CYS A 104 -10.30 -2.53 1.71
C CYS A 104 -8.95 -1.96 1.29
N VAL A 105 -8.60 -0.78 1.79
CA VAL A 105 -7.34 -0.09 1.46
C VAL A 105 -6.32 -0.30 2.59
N SER A 106 -5.24 -1.04 2.34
CA SER A 106 -4.17 -1.34 3.30
C SER A 106 -3.22 -0.15 3.57
N ARG A 107 -3.76 1.06 3.70
CA ARG A 107 -3.03 2.32 3.95
C ARG A 107 -3.59 3.06 5.16
N GLY A 108 -2.78 3.97 5.71
CA GLY A 108 -3.18 4.84 6.81
C GLY A 108 -4.31 5.82 6.44
N GLY A 109 -4.38 6.22 5.18
CA GLY A 109 -5.49 6.96 4.60
C GLY A 109 -5.77 6.50 3.16
N PRO A 110 -7.03 6.49 2.72
CA PRO A 110 -7.42 5.95 1.41
C PRO A 110 -7.33 7.02 0.30
N VAL A 111 -6.17 7.65 0.11
CA VAL A 111 -6.00 8.75 -0.88
C VAL A 111 -6.05 8.30 -2.36
N ASN A 112 -6.22 6.99 -2.59
CA ASN A 112 -6.43 6.32 -3.88
C ASN A 112 -7.91 6.05 -4.12
N ALA A 113 -8.79 6.55 -3.25
CA ALA A 113 -10.22 6.32 -3.33
C ALA A 113 -10.99 7.63 -3.29
N ASN A 114 -11.89 7.79 -4.26
CA ASN A 114 -12.91 8.84 -4.23
C ASN A 114 -14.02 8.40 -3.27
N LEU A 115 -13.92 8.80 -2.00
CA LEU A 115 -14.87 8.40 -0.95
C LEU A 115 -16.30 8.94 -1.18
N GLU A 116 -16.42 10.11 -1.80
CA GLU A 116 -17.72 10.70 -2.12
C GLU A 116 -18.42 9.87 -3.21
N ALA A 117 -17.70 9.53 -4.28
CA ALA A 117 -18.20 8.63 -5.31
C ALA A 117 -18.54 7.26 -4.73
N ALA A 118 -17.65 6.67 -3.94
CA ALA A 118 -17.89 5.36 -3.31
C ALA A 118 -19.19 5.37 -2.49
N THR A 119 -19.45 6.44 -1.74
CA THR A 119 -20.70 6.63 -0.98
C THR A 119 -21.93 6.68 -1.89
N ARG A 120 -21.88 7.43 -3.01
CA ARG A 120 -23.00 7.51 -3.97
C ARG A 120 -23.30 6.18 -4.63
N HIS A 121 -22.28 5.38 -4.91
CA HIS A 121 -22.39 4.04 -5.51
C HIS A 121 -22.68 2.93 -4.49
N GLY A 122 -22.79 3.25 -3.20
CA GLY A 122 -23.07 2.27 -2.15
C GLY A 122 -21.89 1.36 -1.80
N VAL A 123 -20.67 1.74 -2.17
CA VAL A 123 -19.44 0.98 -1.91
C VAL A 123 -18.82 1.44 -0.59
N ALA A 124 -18.71 0.52 0.37
CA ALA A 124 -18.00 0.78 1.60
C ALA A 124 -16.50 0.84 1.36
N VAL A 125 -15.81 1.78 2.01
CA VAL A 125 -14.34 1.86 2.00
C VAL A 125 -13.83 1.72 3.42
N CYS A 126 -13.03 0.69 3.68
CA CYS A 126 -12.32 0.54 4.95
C CYS A 126 -10.82 0.71 4.74
N TYR A 127 -10.12 1.18 5.78
CA TYR A 127 -8.70 1.45 5.73
C TYR A 127 -8.05 1.22 7.10
N ALA A 128 -6.72 1.30 7.18
CA ALA A 128 -5.95 0.89 8.35
C ALA A 128 -5.18 2.07 8.99
N PRO A 129 -5.88 3.00 9.67
CA PRO A 129 -5.25 4.14 10.32
C PRO A 129 -4.26 3.70 11.39
N GLY A 130 -3.10 4.36 11.48
CA GLY A 130 -2.10 4.07 12.49
C GLY A 130 -1.39 2.72 12.34
N ARG A 131 -1.61 1.95 11.26
CA ARG A 131 -0.94 0.64 11.07
C ARG A 131 0.58 0.70 11.08
N ASN A 132 1.14 1.87 10.77
CA ASN A 132 2.57 2.15 10.75
C ASN A 132 3.06 2.91 11.99
N ALA A 133 2.23 3.12 13.02
CA ALA A 133 2.60 3.94 14.17
C ALA A 133 3.83 3.39 14.91
N VAL A 134 3.85 2.08 15.19
CA VAL A 134 4.99 1.42 15.86
C VAL A 134 6.25 1.51 14.99
N ALA A 135 6.16 1.09 13.72
CA ALA A 135 7.29 1.15 12.79
C ALA A 135 7.83 2.58 12.62
N THR A 136 6.95 3.59 12.60
CA THR A 136 7.34 5.01 12.51
C THR A 136 8.06 5.45 13.78
N ALA A 137 7.58 5.06 14.97
CA ALA A 137 8.23 5.38 16.24
C ALA A 137 9.61 4.72 16.34
N GLU A 138 9.71 3.43 16.02
CA GLU A 138 10.98 2.69 16.01
C GLU A 138 11.97 3.32 15.02
N HIS A 139 11.53 3.58 13.79
CA HIS A 139 12.38 4.22 12.79
C HIS A 139 12.85 5.60 13.22
N THR A 140 11.99 6.39 13.86
CA THR A 140 12.36 7.71 14.39
C THR A 140 13.45 7.61 15.44
N LEU A 141 13.30 6.71 16.43
CA LEU A 141 14.31 6.49 17.46
C LEU A 141 15.62 5.97 16.87
N THR A 142 15.55 5.05 15.91
CA THR A 142 16.72 4.54 15.17
C THR A 142 17.46 5.68 14.46
N LEU A 143 16.74 6.53 13.72
CA LEU A 143 17.35 7.66 13.01
C LEU A 143 17.97 8.68 13.98
N LEU A 144 17.32 8.96 15.11
CA LEU A 144 17.88 9.83 16.15
C LEU A 144 19.20 9.27 16.71
N LEU A 145 19.23 7.99 17.05
CA LEU A 145 20.44 7.32 17.54
C LEU A 145 21.55 7.26 16.47
N ALA A 146 21.20 6.93 15.23
CA ALA A 146 22.13 6.87 14.11
C ALA A 146 22.77 8.24 13.84
N ALA A 147 21.97 9.32 13.86
CA ALA A 147 22.45 10.68 13.71
C ALA A 147 23.33 11.11 14.88
N ALA A 148 22.90 10.85 16.14
CA ALA A 148 23.67 11.21 17.34
C ALA A 148 25.03 10.52 17.42
N ARG A 149 25.18 9.35 16.78
CA ARG A 149 26.41 8.56 16.76
C ARG A 149 27.19 8.65 15.44
N GLY A 150 26.74 9.46 14.48
CA GLY A 150 27.41 9.61 13.18
C GLY A 150 27.48 8.31 12.38
N VAL A 151 26.50 7.42 12.54
CA VAL A 151 26.52 6.08 11.93
C VAL A 151 26.45 6.18 10.40
N GLY A 152 25.60 7.07 9.87
CA GLY A 152 25.45 7.27 8.43
C GLY A 152 26.73 7.78 7.77
N ASP A 153 27.38 8.76 8.41
CA ASP A 153 28.64 9.34 7.94
C ASP A 153 29.76 8.29 7.98
N THR A 154 29.93 7.62 9.12
CA THR A 154 30.94 6.55 9.30
C THR A 154 30.75 5.41 8.30
N HIS A 155 29.50 4.99 8.05
CA HIS A 155 29.19 3.99 7.04
C HIS A 155 29.62 4.43 5.64
N THR A 156 29.34 5.69 5.29
CA THR A 156 29.68 6.26 3.98
C THR A 156 31.20 6.33 3.79
N ASP A 157 31.94 6.82 4.78
CA ASP A 157 33.40 6.91 4.75
C ASP A 157 34.05 5.53 4.58
N LEU A 158 33.58 4.54 5.33
CA LEU A 158 34.07 3.16 5.21
C LEU A 158 33.77 2.56 3.83
N ARG A 159 32.56 2.80 3.28
CA ARG A 159 32.20 2.31 1.94
C ARG A 159 33.04 2.93 0.83
N LEU A 160 33.46 4.19 0.98
CA LEU A 160 34.30 4.89 0.03
C LEU A 160 35.80 4.57 0.19
N GLY A 161 36.17 3.75 1.18
CA GLY A 161 37.57 3.46 1.50
C GLY A 161 38.30 4.63 2.16
N CYS A 162 37.56 5.65 2.59
CA CYS A 162 38.05 6.80 3.35
C CYS A 162 38.21 6.40 4.82
N GLY A 163 38.98 5.35 5.11
CA GLY A 163 39.22 4.90 6.48
C GLY A 163 40.03 5.94 7.27
N ALA A 164 39.48 6.35 8.41
CA ALA A 164 40.10 7.13 9.49
C ALA A 164 40.12 8.67 9.35
N ALA A 165 39.01 9.31 9.76
CA ALA A 165 39.04 10.51 10.58
C ALA A 165 37.69 10.62 11.32
N THR A 166 37.67 11.07 12.57
CA THR A 166 36.43 11.37 13.32
C THR A 166 35.78 10.20 14.08
N ILE A 167 36.58 9.38 14.77
CA ILE A 167 36.17 8.94 16.11
C ILE A 167 36.79 9.94 17.10
N THR A 168 36.29 11.17 17.14
CA THR A 168 36.66 12.15 18.17
C THR A 168 35.49 13.10 18.42
N THR A 169 34.77 12.82 19.49
CA THR A 169 34.33 13.73 20.54
C THR A 169 33.94 15.16 20.13
N THR A 170 32.64 15.45 20.30
CA THR A 170 32.09 16.70 20.85
C THR A 170 32.57 18.04 20.27
N THR A 171 31.64 18.74 19.62
CA THR A 171 31.57 20.21 19.52
C THR A 171 32.79 20.90 18.89
N THR A 172 32.75 21.15 17.58
CA THR A 172 33.11 22.48 17.04
C THR A 172 32.42 22.69 15.69
N ALA A 173 31.45 23.60 15.68
CA ALA A 173 30.99 24.25 14.46
C ALA A 173 32.16 25.08 13.88
N ALA A 174 32.64 24.76 12.68
CA ALA A 174 33.45 25.69 11.89
C ALA A 174 33.48 25.28 10.40
N SER A 175 32.75 26.07 9.59
CA SER A 175 33.05 26.45 8.21
C SER A 175 33.62 25.37 7.27
N ARG A 176 32.76 24.77 6.44
CA ARG A 176 33.16 24.39 5.07
C ARG A 176 32.54 25.36 4.10
N SER A 177 33.31 26.40 3.78
CA SER A 177 33.09 27.29 2.65
C SER A 177 33.01 26.47 1.36
N ARG A 178 31.85 26.49 0.71
CA ARG A 178 31.70 26.04 -0.68
C ARG A 178 32.42 27.04 -1.58
N ALA A 179 33.63 26.71 -2.02
CA ALA A 179 34.19 27.35 -3.20
C ALA A 179 33.35 26.91 -4.42
N ARG A 180 32.55 27.85 -4.95
CA ARG A 180 31.98 27.74 -6.30
C ARG A 180 33.15 27.81 -7.30
N PRO A 181 33.21 26.94 -8.31
CA PRO A 181 34.11 27.17 -9.44
C PRO A 181 33.54 28.33 -10.27
N SER A 182 34.31 29.40 -10.43
CA SER A 182 34.06 30.43 -11.43
C SER A 182 34.52 29.95 -12.81
N ALA A 183 33.80 30.42 -13.82
CA ALA A 183 33.94 30.14 -15.25
C ALA A 183 35.35 30.33 -15.83
#